data_AF-A0A8B8SXU7-F1
#
_entry.id   AF-A0A8B8SXU7-F1
#
_cell.length_a   1.000
_cell.length_b   1.000
_cell.length_c   1.000
_cell.angle_alpha   90.00
_cell.angle_beta   90.00
_cell.angle_gamma   90.00
#
_symmetry.space_group_name_H-M   'P 1'
#
loop_
_entity.id
_entity.type
_entity.pdbx_description
1 polymer ?
#
loop_
_entity_poly.entity_id
_entity_poly.type
_entity_poly.pdbx_seq_one_letter_code
_entity_poly.pdbx_strand_id
1 'polypeptide(L)'
;MRPYNWSYTQFSQFNQDDSLLLASGVFLGPHNSSSGEIAVISLDTFALLSRVRNKPYDVFGCWLTDTSLISGNLHRIGDITSCSVLWLNNAFQDVESENVNVVKRLFKIQNLNASTIRTVMVADCSRFDSPDLLLDAGAPDNAPGRVFDLGSDGEEEEASPGPAGAKGLRRLLDGLLEGRAQPQLSERMLETKVAELLAQGRTKPPEPSTADARNKLLIFTTGCLTYSPHQIGIKQILPHQMTTAGPVLGEGRGSDAFFDALDHVIDVHGHIIGMGLSPDNRYLYVNSRAWPSGSVVADPMQPPPIAEEIDLLVFDLKTMREVKRALRAHRAYTPNDECFFIFLDVSRDFVASGAEDRHGYIWDRHYNICLAKLRHQDVVNSVVFSPQEQELLLTASDDATIKAWRSPRAVRVHQARRPRPRPFFSWFASQRR
;
A
#
# COMPACT_ATOMS: atom_id res chain seq x y z
N MET A 1 20.48 -9.28 10.03
CA MET A 1 19.03 -9.35 10.34
C MET A 1 18.78 -10.48 11.33
N ARG A 2 18.20 -10.18 12.51
CA ARG A 2 17.72 -11.21 13.44
C ARG A 2 16.53 -11.95 12.79
N PRO A 3 16.42 -13.29 12.88
CA PRO A 3 15.26 -13.99 12.36
C PRO A 3 14.03 -13.60 13.21
N TYR A 4 13.00 -13.09 12.56
CA TYR A 4 11.67 -13.02 13.14
C TYR A 4 11.07 -14.40 12.92
N ASN A 5 10.69 -15.11 13.99
CA ASN A 5 10.14 -16.48 13.91
C ASN A 5 8.72 -16.51 13.31
N TRP A 6 8.45 -15.69 12.30
CA TRP A 6 7.19 -15.61 11.58
C TRP A 6 7.11 -16.75 10.57
N SER A 7 5.91 -17.31 10.43
CA SER A 7 5.60 -18.27 9.38
C SER A 7 5.60 -17.61 8.01
N TYR A 8 5.07 -16.37 7.93
CA TYR A 8 5.11 -15.51 6.74
C TYR A 8 4.86 -14.05 7.12
N THR A 9 5.21 -13.13 6.22
CA THR A 9 4.84 -11.72 6.30
C THR A 9 3.49 -11.51 5.60
N GLN A 10 2.53 -10.95 6.31
CA GLN A 10 1.18 -10.72 5.80
C GLN A 10 1.04 -9.36 5.11
N PHE A 11 1.67 -8.32 5.66
CA PHE A 11 1.55 -6.96 5.16
C PHE A 11 2.81 -6.16 5.47
N SER A 12 3.12 -5.16 4.65
CA SER A 12 4.17 -4.20 4.93
C SER A 12 3.84 -2.84 4.32
N GLN A 13 4.30 -1.77 4.97
CA GLN A 13 4.06 -0.41 4.53
C GLN A 13 5.17 0.53 5.02
N PHE A 14 5.73 1.32 4.13
CA PHE A 14 6.58 2.46 4.51
C PHE A 14 5.71 3.57 5.10
N ASN A 15 6.24 4.29 6.09
CA ASN A 15 5.61 5.52 6.57
C ASN A 15 5.68 6.63 5.49
N GLN A 16 5.18 7.82 5.82
CA GLN A 16 5.00 8.88 4.83
C GLN A 16 6.31 9.40 4.21
N ASP A 17 7.40 9.43 4.98
CA ASP A 17 8.71 9.93 4.54
C ASP A 17 9.72 8.81 4.20
N ASP A 18 9.24 7.56 4.14
CA ASP A 18 10.03 6.34 3.94
C ASP A 18 11.18 6.14 4.93
N SER A 19 11.15 6.76 6.12
CA SER A 19 12.18 6.53 7.14
C SER A 19 11.93 5.25 7.95
N LEU A 20 10.67 4.81 8.03
CA LEU A 20 10.25 3.65 8.81
C LEU A 20 9.50 2.64 7.95
N LEU A 21 9.74 1.37 8.22
CA LEU A 21 8.99 0.25 7.67
C LEU A 21 8.13 -0.39 8.76
N LEU A 22 6.83 -0.47 8.52
CA LEU A 22 5.92 -1.33 9.26
C LEU A 22 5.86 -2.69 8.55
N ALA A 23 6.02 -3.77 9.29
CA ALA A 23 5.87 -5.13 8.78
C ALA A 23 5.05 -5.98 9.74
N SER A 24 4.02 -6.63 9.21
CA SER A 24 3.07 -7.44 9.97
C SER A 24 3.32 -8.91 9.66
N GLY A 25 3.78 -9.64 10.68
CA GLY A 25 4.10 -11.05 10.60
C GLY A 25 3.06 -11.93 11.28
N VAL A 26 2.95 -13.17 10.81
CA VAL A 26 2.03 -14.17 11.33
C VAL A 26 2.80 -15.31 11.98
N PHE A 27 2.34 -15.72 13.15
CA PHE A 27 2.77 -16.93 13.84
C PHE A 27 1.66 -17.97 13.76
N LEU A 28 2.00 -19.14 13.20
CA LEU A 28 1.16 -20.31 13.25
C LEU A 28 1.63 -21.24 14.38
N GLY A 29 0.80 -21.40 15.39
CA GLY A 29 1.01 -22.30 16.51
C GLY A 29 0.28 -23.63 16.35
N PRO A 30 0.54 -24.60 17.23
CA PRO A 30 -0.20 -25.86 17.26
C PRO A 30 -1.70 -25.62 17.53
N HIS A 31 -2.55 -26.57 17.10
CA HIS A 31 -4.02 -26.57 17.29
C HIS A 31 -4.76 -25.35 16.69
N ASN A 32 -4.36 -24.90 15.49
CA ASN A 32 -4.94 -23.73 14.81
C ASN A 32 -4.85 -22.43 15.62
N SER A 33 -3.98 -22.38 16.63
CA SER A 33 -3.67 -21.14 17.34
C SER A 33 -2.86 -20.26 16.41
N SER A 34 -3.31 -19.02 16.23
CA SER A 34 -2.58 -18.06 15.42
C SER A 34 -2.50 -16.72 16.14
N SER A 35 -1.41 -16.02 15.90
CA SER A 35 -1.16 -14.69 16.44
C SER A 35 -0.35 -13.89 15.44
N GLY A 36 -0.43 -12.58 15.54
CA GLY A 36 0.29 -11.66 14.70
C GLY A 36 1.18 -10.74 15.51
N GLU A 37 2.08 -10.10 14.80
CA GLU A 37 2.94 -9.08 15.34
C GLU A 37 3.22 -8.03 14.28
N ILE A 38 3.15 -6.77 14.69
CA ILE A 38 3.55 -5.63 13.88
C ILE A 38 4.90 -5.15 14.40
N ALA A 39 5.91 -5.18 13.55
CA ALA A 39 7.25 -4.67 13.82
C ALA A 39 7.46 -3.35 13.08
N VAL A 40 8.08 -2.38 13.77
CA VAL A 40 8.54 -1.13 13.17
C VAL A 40 10.06 -1.15 13.05
N ILE A 41 10.58 -0.94 11.85
CA ILE A 41 12.01 -1.01 11.54
C ILE A 41 12.46 0.34 10.98
N SER A 42 13.54 0.89 11.53
CA SER A 42 14.23 2.06 10.97
C SER A 42 14.93 1.66 9.67
N LEU A 43 14.74 2.39 8.58
CA LEU A 43 15.49 2.14 7.35
C LEU A 43 16.92 2.71 7.38
N ASP A 44 17.17 3.73 8.20
CA ASP A 44 18.51 4.31 8.35
C ASP A 44 19.48 3.33 9.03
N THR A 45 19.00 2.60 10.04
CA THR A 45 19.83 1.71 10.88
C THR A 45 19.50 0.24 10.75
N PHE A 46 18.38 -0.11 10.09
CA PHE A 46 17.78 -1.44 10.09
C PHE A 46 17.49 -1.99 11.51
N ALA A 47 17.39 -1.10 12.50
CA ALA A 47 17.06 -1.45 13.88
C ALA A 47 15.54 -1.63 14.05
N LEU A 48 15.16 -2.61 14.86
CA LEU A 48 13.80 -2.79 15.33
C LEU A 48 13.51 -1.75 16.41
N LEU A 49 12.49 -0.91 16.20
CA LEU A 49 12.13 0.21 17.07
C LEU A 49 10.94 -0.10 17.99
N SER A 50 9.97 -0.89 17.50
CA SER A 50 8.74 -1.18 18.23
C SER A 50 8.15 -2.51 17.79
N ARG A 51 7.48 -3.19 18.72
CA ARG A 51 6.75 -4.44 18.48
C ARG A 51 5.37 -4.35 19.10
N VAL A 52 4.34 -4.67 18.31
CA VAL A 52 2.96 -4.69 18.77
C VAL A 52 2.36 -6.06 18.50
N ARG A 53 1.94 -6.75 19.54
CA ARG A 53 1.22 -8.02 19.39
C ARG A 53 -0.19 -7.75 18.88
N ASN A 54 -0.60 -8.46 17.85
CA ASN A 54 -1.97 -8.48 17.35
C ASN A 54 -2.52 -9.89 17.50
N LYS A 55 -3.63 -10.08 18.21
CA LYS A 55 -4.18 -11.41 18.45
C LYS A 55 -5.69 -11.42 18.23
N PRO A 56 -6.19 -12.29 17.32
CA PRO A 56 -5.48 -12.91 16.19
C PRO A 56 -4.87 -11.88 15.22
N TYR A 57 -4.13 -12.34 14.21
CA TYR A 57 -3.37 -11.50 13.28
C TYR A 57 -4.24 -10.74 12.25
N ASP A 58 -5.57 -10.79 12.37
CA ASP A 58 -6.54 -10.26 11.41
C ASP A 58 -6.28 -8.80 11.01
N VAL A 59 -6.03 -7.91 11.98
CA VAL A 59 -5.79 -6.48 11.70
C VAL A 59 -4.38 -6.25 11.18
N PHE A 60 -4.23 -5.93 9.89
CA PHE A 60 -2.90 -5.82 9.27
C PHE A 60 -2.06 -4.69 9.87
N GLY A 61 -2.71 -3.64 10.36
CA GLY A 61 -2.07 -2.44 10.87
C GLY A 61 -1.74 -1.44 9.77
N CYS A 62 -1.65 -0.16 10.14
CA CYS A 62 -1.35 0.93 9.21
C CYS A 62 -0.74 2.13 9.94
N TRP A 63 -0.09 3.00 9.20
CA TRP A 63 0.37 4.30 9.72
C TRP A 63 -0.81 5.26 9.93
N LEU A 64 -0.81 6.00 11.04
CA LEU A 64 -1.69 7.15 11.26
C LEU A 64 -0.93 8.47 11.02
N THR A 65 0.30 8.53 11.50
CA THR A 65 1.26 9.62 11.26
C THR A 65 2.64 9.02 10.99
N ASP A 66 3.63 9.85 10.73
CA ASP A 66 5.03 9.41 10.50
C ASP A 66 5.63 8.61 11.65
N THR A 67 5.10 8.80 12.86
CA THR A 67 5.61 8.26 14.12
C THR A 67 4.56 7.50 14.93
N SER A 68 3.35 7.33 14.41
CA SER A 68 2.28 6.60 15.10
C SER A 68 1.55 5.66 14.16
N LEU A 69 1.17 4.50 14.70
CA LEU A 69 0.56 3.43 13.94
C LEU A 69 -0.68 2.87 14.66
N ILE A 70 -1.62 2.40 13.86
CA ILE A 70 -2.81 1.72 14.33
C ILE A 70 -2.55 0.22 14.28
N SER A 71 -2.77 -0.43 15.41
CA SER A 71 -2.84 -1.89 15.52
C SER A 71 -4.26 -2.29 15.90
N GLY A 72 -4.54 -3.59 15.87
CA GLY A 72 -5.76 -4.12 16.42
C GLY A 72 -5.52 -5.33 17.29
N ASN A 73 -6.58 -5.79 17.92
CA ASN A 73 -6.73 -7.14 18.42
C ASN A 73 -8.22 -7.48 18.48
N LEU A 74 -8.55 -8.76 18.60
CA LEU A 74 -9.94 -9.20 18.62
C LEU A 74 -10.25 -10.03 19.86
N HIS A 75 -11.39 -9.73 20.48
CA HIS A 75 -11.89 -10.41 21.67
C HIS A 75 -13.22 -11.07 21.36
N ARG A 76 -13.30 -12.38 21.59
CA ARG A 76 -14.55 -13.13 21.46
C ARG A 76 -15.48 -12.79 22.63
N ILE A 77 -16.74 -12.48 22.33
CA ILE A 77 -17.76 -12.11 23.33
C ILE A 77 -18.84 -13.20 23.42
N GLY A 78 -19.18 -13.82 22.30
CA GLY A 78 -20.15 -14.92 22.21
C GLY A 78 -19.65 -16.00 21.27
N ASP A 79 -20.57 -16.82 20.74
CA ASP A 79 -20.19 -17.93 19.87
C ASP A 79 -19.71 -17.44 18.49
N ILE A 80 -20.48 -16.56 17.86
CA ILE A 80 -20.18 -15.94 16.56
C ILE A 80 -20.06 -14.41 16.64
N THR A 81 -20.03 -13.85 17.85
CA THR A 81 -19.88 -12.40 18.07
C THR A 81 -18.56 -12.08 18.73
N SER A 82 -17.86 -11.09 18.21
CA SER A 82 -16.57 -10.63 18.73
C SER A 82 -16.52 -9.10 18.75
N CYS A 83 -15.43 -8.54 19.25
CA CYS A 83 -15.13 -7.13 19.06
C CYS A 83 -13.68 -6.93 18.67
N SER A 84 -13.46 -6.01 17.74
CA SER A 84 -12.15 -5.55 17.35
C SER A 84 -11.84 -4.26 18.11
N VAL A 85 -10.74 -4.26 18.85
CA VAL A 85 -10.22 -3.07 19.52
C VAL A 85 -9.05 -2.55 18.70
N LEU A 86 -9.13 -1.29 18.30
CA LEU A 86 -8.08 -0.61 17.54
C LEU A 86 -7.30 0.30 18.49
N TRP A 87 -5.98 0.20 18.42
CA TRP A 87 -5.05 0.89 19.31
C TRP A 87 -4.16 1.82 18.52
N LEU A 88 -3.94 3.01 19.05
CA LEU A 88 -2.89 3.91 18.62
C LEU A 88 -1.61 3.59 19.38
N ASN A 89 -0.51 3.35 18.66
CA ASN A 89 0.80 3.01 19.22
C ASN A 89 1.84 4.01 18.73
N ASN A 90 2.85 4.29 19.55
CA ASN A 90 4.04 5.01 19.12
C ASN A 90 5.00 4.07 18.35
N ALA A 91 5.64 4.61 17.31
CA ALA A 91 6.66 3.92 16.52
C ALA A 91 7.96 3.69 17.29
N PHE A 92 8.23 4.52 18.31
CA PHE A 92 9.42 4.42 19.16
C PHE A 92 9.04 3.88 20.53
N GLN A 93 9.72 2.85 20.99
CA GLN A 93 9.67 2.38 22.37
C GLN A 93 10.94 2.81 23.09
N ASP A 94 10.81 3.66 24.11
CA ASP A 94 11.95 4.04 24.95
C ASP A 94 12.45 2.85 25.77
N VAL A 95 13.74 2.86 26.12
CA VAL A 95 14.46 1.80 26.85
C VAL A 95 13.82 1.47 28.21
N GLU A 96 13.09 2.42 28.82
CA GLU A 96 12.34 2.18 30.07
C GLU A 96 10.95 1.54 29.85
N SER A 97 10.47 1.49 28.61
CA SER A 97 9.18 0.92 28.17
C SER A 97 9.32 -0.38 27.37
N GLU A 98 10.45 -1.07 27.45
CA GLU A 98 10.71 -2.35 26.75
C GLU A 98 9.62 -3.42 26.98
N ASN A 99 8.83 -3.30 28.06
CA ASN A 99 7.79 -4.25 28.42
C ASN A 99 6.35 -3.72 28.30
N VAL A 100 6.12 -2.44 28.00
CA VAL A 100 4.78 -1.85 27.93
C VAL A 100 4.69 -0.88 26.76
N ASN A 101 3.89 -1.24 25.75
CA ASN A 101 3.64 -0.36 24.61
C ASN A 101 2.92 0.91 25.09
N VAL A 102 3.39 2.10 24.68
CA VAL A 102 2.65 3.35 24.86
C VAL A 102 1.45 3.32 23.91
N VAL A 103 0.31 2.89 24.43
CA VAL A 103 -0.91 2.67 23.65
C VAL A 103 -2.10 3.44 24.19
N LYS A 104 -2.94 3.88 23.25
CA LYS A 104 -4.24 4.48 23.55
C LYS A 104 -5.29 3.77 22.74
N ARG A 105 -6.37 3.31 23.40
CA ARG A 105 -7.52 2.74 22.69
C ARG A 105 -8.13 3.84 21.81
N LEU A 106 -8.16 3.58 20.51
CA LEU A 106 -8.77 4.48 19.53
C LEU A 106 -10.26 4.19 19.41
N PHE A 107 -10.62 2.97 19.03
CA PHE A 107 -12.01 2.53 18.86
C PHE A 107 -12.21 1.09 19.32
N LYS A 108 -13.44 0.76 19.68
CA LYS A 108 -13.89 -0.60 19.96
C LYS A 108 -15.14 -0.89 19.14
N ILE A 109 -14.98 -1.71 18.10
CA ILE A 109 -16.02 -2.02 17.12
C ILE A 109 -16.59 -3.41 17.40
N GLN A 110 -17.91 -3.54 17.36
CA GLN A 110 -18.57 -4.84 17.45
C GLN A 110 -18.51 -5.56 16.11
N ASN A 111 -18.18 -6.84 16.14
CA ASN A 111 -18.23 -7.71 14.97
C ASN A 111 -19.35 -8.75 15.15
N LEU A 112 -20.12 -8.95 14.08
CA LEU A 112 -21.27 -9.84 14.05
C LEU A 112 -20.99 -11.00 13.09
N ASN A 113 -21.62 -12.16 13.31
CA ASN A 113 -21.61 -13.25 12.34
C ASN A 113 -20.20 -13.72 11.94
N ALA A 114 -19.33 -13.84 12.95
CA ALA A 114 -17.92 -14.21 12.86
C ALA A 114 -17.04 -13.28 11.99
N SER A 115 -17.55 -12.09 11.64
CA SER A 115 -16.75 -11.08 10.95
C SER A 115 -15.60 -10.55 11.80
N THR A 116 -14.60 -9.99 11.14
CA THR A 116 -13.44 -9.37 11.77
C THR A 116 -13.02 -8.12 11.00
N ILE A 117 -12.39 -7.17 11.68
CA ILE A 117 -11.66 -6.10 11.01
C ILE A 117 -10.34 -6.66 10.50
N ARG A 118 -10.03 -6.43 9.21
CA ARG A 118 -8.80 -6.91 8.58
C ARG A 118 -7.93 -5.79 8.04
N THR A 119 -8.05 -5.48 6.75
CA THR A 119 -7.32 -4.37 6.14
C THR A 119 -7.75 -3.07 6.79
N VAL A 120 -6.79 -2.27 7.27
CA VAL A 120 -7.02 -0.95 7.86
C VAL A 120 -6.16 0.06 7.11
N MET A 121 -6.73 1.23 6.81
CA MET A 121 -6.09 2.31 6.08
C MET A 121 -6.50 3.64 6.70
N VAL A 122 -5.67 4.66 6.52
CA VAL A 122 -5.96 6.03 6.94
C VAL A 122 -5.97 6.92 5.71
N ALA A 123 -7.10 7.58 5.46
CA ALA A 123 -7.23 8.61 4.46
C ALA A 123 -7.16 9.99 5.10
N ASP A 124 -6.27 10.85 4.61
CA ASP A 124 -6.20 12.25 4.97
C ASP A 124 -7.11 13.09 4.07
N CYS A 125 -8.23 13.56 4.63
CA CYS A 125 -9.24 14.31 3.86
C CYS A 125 -8.76 15.68 3.40
N SER A 126 -7.69 16.22 4.00
CA SER A 126 -7.13 17.51 3.55
C SER A 126 -6.57 17.44 2.13
N ARG A 127 -6.28 16.23 1.64
CA ARG A 127 -5.71 15.99 0.31
C ARG A 127 -6.75 15.87 -0.80
N PHE A 128 -8.04 15.76 -0.47
CA PHE A 128 -9.09 15.48 -1.46
C PHE A 128 -9.18 16.52 -2.58
N ASP A 129 -8.84 17.77 -2.26
CA ASP A 129 -8.90 18.90 -3.18
C ASP A 129 -7.50 19.30 -3.69
N SER A 130 -6.47 18.52 -3.36
CA SER A 130 -5.07 18.74 -3.73
C SER A 130 -4.54 17.61 -4.61
N PRO A 131 -5.06 17.43 -5.85
CA PRO A 131 -4.63 16.37 -6.75
C PRO A 131 -3.14 16.50 -7.15
N ASP A 132 -2.55 17.70 -6.98
CA ASP A 132 -1.24 18.07 -7.52
C ASP A 132 -0.10 18.18 -6.50
N LEU A 133 -0.30 17.89 -5.21
CA LEU A 133 0.80 17.93 -4.22
C LEU A 133 1.91 16.88 -4.46
N LEU A 134 1.78 16.02 -5.47
CA LEU A 134 2.83 15.12 -5.93
C LEU A 134 3.63 15.66 -7.14
N LEU A 135 3.33 16.85 -7.68
CA LEU A 135 3.99 17.40 -8.88
C LEU A 135 4.95 18.58 -8.62
N ASP A 136 4.88 19.28 -7.49
CA ASP A 136 5.65 20.53 -7.30
C ASP A 136 7.09 20.34 -6.76
N ALA A 137 7.72 19.20 -7.01
CA ALA A 137 9.11 18.99 -6.61
C ALA A 137 9.95 18.34 -7.73
N GLY A 138 10.18 19.09 -8.81
CA GLY A 138 11.22 18.74 -9.78
C GLY A 138 11.18 19.42 -11.15
N ALA A 139 10.09 20.07 -11.54
CA ALA A 139 10.05 20.82 -12.79
C ALA A 139 10.50 22.28 -12.55
N PRO A 140 11.51 22.81 -13.27
CA PRO A 140 11.63 24.26 -13.36
C PRO A 140 10.38 24.83 -14.04
N ASP A 141 9.85 25.91 -13.49
CA ASP A 141 8.72 26.68 -13.98
C ASP A 141 8.82 26.98 -15.49
N ASN A 142 8.07 26.24 -16.31
CA ASN A 142 7.26 26.70 -17.45
C ASN A 142 6.97 25.55 -18.44
N ALA A 143 5.81 24.91 -18.32
CA ALA A 143 5.06 24.45 -19.49
C ALA A 143 3.59 24.24 -19.12
N PRO A 144 2.63 24.94 -19.75
CA PRO A 144 1.22 24.61 -19.62
C PRO A 144 0.96 23.29 -20.37
N GLY A 145 -0.05 22.55 -19.90
CA GLY A 145 -0.34 21.17 -20.31
C GLY A 145 -0.16 20.87 -21.79
N ARG A 146 0.73 19.91 -22.09
CA ARG A 146 0.81 19.31 -23.42
C ARG A 146 0.02 18.01 -23.46
N VAL A 147 -1.19 18.18 -23.98
CA VAL A 147 -1.93 17.19 -24.76
C VAL A 147 -0.97 16.44 -25.70
N PHE A 148 -1.22 15.14 -25.86
CA PHE A 148 -0.69 14.24 -26.89
C PHE A 148 -0.07 14.98 -28.09
N ASP A 149 1.25 14.91 -28.24
CA ASP A 149 1.94 15.34 -29.45
C ASP A 149 2.75 14.18 -30.05
N LEU A 150 2.33 13.75 -31.24
CA LEU A 150 3.00 12.75 -32.06
C LEU A 150 4.05 13.46 -32.90
N GLY A 151 5.26 13.52 -32.37
CA GLY A 151 6.48 13.76 -33.14
C GLY A 151 6.78 15.23 -33.46
N SER A 152 7.76 15.77 -32.76
CA SER A 152 8.70 16.74 -33.33
C SER A 152 9.98 16.74 -32.48
N ASP A 153 11.11 16.74 -33.16
CA ASP A 153 12.47 16.84 -32.59
C ASP A 153 12.78 18.24 -32.04
N GLY A 154 13.65 18.32 -31.02
CA GLY A 154 14.29 19.53 -30.46
C GLY A 154 13.63 20.02 -29.16
N GLU A 155 14.32 20.39 -28.07
CA GLU A 155 15.73 20.67 -27.77
C GLU A 155 16.05 20.19 -26.33
N GLU A 156 17.32 19.92 -26.02
CA GLU A 156 17.80 19.32 -24.76
C GLU A 156 17.86 20.33 -23.61
N GLU A 157 17.18 20.06 -22.48
CA GLU A 157 17.45 20.71 -21.19
C GLU A 157 18.46 19.87 -20.37
N GLU A 158 19.49 20.52 -19.84
CA GLU A 158 20.51 19.92 -18.98
C GLU A 158 19.93 19.56 -17.60
N ALA A 159 19.84 18.26 -17.30
CA ALA A 159 19.43 17.75 -16.00
C ALA A 159 20.54 17.91 -14.94
N SER A 160 20.18 18.51 -13.81
CA SER A 160 21.03 18.66 -12.61
C SER A 160 21.36 17.30 -11.95
N PRO A 161 22.50 17.18 -11.25
CA PRO A 161 22.97 15.88 -10.73
C PRO A 161 22.20 15.46 -9.47
N GLY A 162 21.30 14.49 -9.60
CA GLY A 162 20.66 13.82 -8.47
C GLY A 162 21.65 13.09 -7.53
N PRO A 163 21.21 12.73 -6.31
CA PRO A 163 22.05 12.26 -5.21
C PRO A 163 22.87 11.01 -5.56
N ALA A 164 24.10 10.95 -5.05
CA ALA A 164 25.09 9.93 -5.40
C ALA A 164 24.64 8.48 -5.14
N GLY A 165 23.75 8.26 -4.15
CA GLY A 165 23.17 6.94 -3.83
C GLY A 165 22.29 6.36 -4.96
N ALA A 166 21.45 7.20 -5.57
CA ALA A 166 20.60 6.80 -6.69
C ALA A 166 21.41 6.35 -7.92
N LYS A 167 22.59 6.94 -8.14
CA LYS A 167 23.51 6.52 -9.22
C LYS A 167 24.15 5.16 -8.95
N GLY A 168 24.38 4.80 -7.69
CA GLY A 168 24.96 3.51 -7.28
C GLY A 168 23.96 2.36 -7.44
N LEU A 169 22.75 2.53 -6.90
CA LEU A 169 21.66 1.57 -7.05
C LEU A 169 21.29 1.36 -8.52
N ARG A 170 21.18 2.45 -9.29
CA ARG A 170 20.86 2.39 -10.72
C ARG A 170 21.91 1.62 -11.52
N ARG A 171 23.21 1.84 -11.26
CA ARG A 171 24.29 1.07 -11.89
C ARG A 171 24.26 -0.41 -11.51
N LEU A 172 23.93 -0.74 -10.26
CA LEU A 172 23.81 -2.13 -9.81
C LEU A 172 22.62 -2.82 -10.49
N LEU A 173 21.45 -2.17 -10.47
CA LEU A 173 20.23 -2.68 -11.11
C LEU A 173 20.40 -2.80 -12.63
N ASP A 174 20.97 -1.80 -13.30
CA ASP A 174 21.26 -1.85 -14.74
C ASP A 174 22.24 -3.00 -15.04
N GLY A 175 23.26 -3.22 -14.21
CA GLY A 175 24.21 -4.34 -14.37
C GLY A 175 23.58 -5.72 -14.16
N LEU A 176 22.62 -5.85 -13.24
CA LEU A 176 21.85 -7.07 -13.00
C LEU A 176 20.81 -7.32 -14.11
N LEU A 177 20.08 -6.27 -14.52
CA LEU A 177 19.08 -6.32 -15.59
C LEU A 177 19.69 -6.60 -16.96
N GLU A 178 20.91 -6.11 -17.22
CA GLU A 178 21.66 -6.38 -18.46
C GLU A 178 22.45 -7.70 -18.42
N GLY A 179 22.38 -8.48 -17.32
CA GLY A 179 23.08 -9.75 -17.18
C GLY A 179 24.62 -9.65 -17.17
N ARG A 180 25.17 -8.46 -16.94
CA ARG A 180 26.63 -8.21 -16.97
C ARG A 180 27.34 -8.51 -15.65
N ALA A 181 26.59 -8.67 -14.57
CA ALA A 181 27.12 -8.98 -13.23
C ALA A 181 26.55 -10.30 -12.72
N GLN A 182 27.39 -11.33 -12.60
CA GLN A 182 27.12 -12.46 -11.71
C GLN A 182 27.70 -12.09 -10.33
N PRO A 183 26.88 -11.77 -9.33
CA PRO A 183 27.40 -11.46 -8.01
C PRO A 183 28.03 -12.72 -7.39
N GLN A 184 29.31 -12.65 -7.00
CA GLN A 184 29.97 -13.67 -6.15
C GLN A 184 29.52 -13.53 -4.68
N LEU A 185 28.23 -13.28 -4.46
CA LEU A 185 27.64 -13.07 -3.14
C LEU A 185 26.63 -14.18 -2.91
N SER A 186 26.49 -14.64 -1.66
CA SER A 186 25.33 -15.45 -1.30
C SER A 186 24.06 -14.63 -1.54
N GLU A 187 22.97 -15.29 -1.88
CA GLU A 187 21.67 -14.65 -2.14
C GLU A 187 21.28 -13.69 -1.01
N ARG A 188 21.43 -14.14 0.25
CA ARG A 188 21.19 -13.32 1.44
C ARG A 188 22.05 -12.06 1.53
N MET A 189 23.33 -12.13 1.11
CA MET A 189 24.21 -10.96 1.10
C MET A 189 23.83 -10.00 -0.01
N LEU A 190 23.40 -10.51 -1.17
CA LEU A 190 22.90 -9.70 -2.27
C LEU A 190 21.61 -8.97 -1.87
N GLU A 191 20.65 -9.68 -1.28
CA GLU A 191 19.40 -9.12 -0.74
C GLU A 191 19.68 -8.02 0.29
N THR A 192 20.59 -8.27 1.23
CA THR A 192 21.00 -7.28 2.24
C THR A 192 21.59 -6.04 1.56
N LYS A 193 22.44 -6.22 0.54
CA LYS A 193 23.05 -5.11 -0.18
C LYS A 193 22.04 -4.31 -0.99
N VAL A 194 21.07 -4.98 -1.62
CA VAL A 194 19.96 -4.33 -2.34
C VAL A 194 19.09 -3.55 -1.34
N ALA A 195 18.74 -4.12 -0.20
CA ALA A 195 17.98 -3.45 0.85
C ALA A 195 18.72 -2.20 1.38
N GLU A 196 20.03 -2.31 1.66
CA GLU A 196 20.86 -1.18 2.06
C GLU A 196 20.87 -0.06 1.01
N LEU A 197 20.95 -0.40 -0.28
CA LEU A 197 20.95 0.59 -1.36
C LEU A 197 19.57 1.21 -1.58
N LEU A 198 18.49 0.45 -1.38
CA LEU A 198 17.11 0.94 -1.46
C LEU A 198 16.79 1.90 -0.30
N ALA A 199 17.29 1.63 0.90
CA ALA A 199 17.08 2.50 2.07
C ALA A 199 17.81 3.85 1.97
N GLN A 200 18.86 3.96 1.15
CA GLN A 200 19.67 5.18 1.04
C GLN A 200 18.99 6.34 0.29
N GLY A 201 17.88 6.07 -0.40
CA GLY A 201 17.09 7.10 -1.09
C GLY A 201 15.68 7.15 -0.52
N ARG A 202 15.33 8.22 0.20
CA ARG A 202 13.92 8.49 0.53
C ARG A 202 13.17 8.68 -0.78
N THR A 203 12.14 7.87 -1.00
CA THR A 203 11.45 7.80 -2.29
C THR A 203 10.28 8.78 -2.40
N LYS A 204 9.78 9.24 -1.26
CA LYS A 204 8.79 10.31 -1.13
C LYS A 204 9.46 11.61 -0.64
N PRO A 205 9.04 12.78 -1.14
CA PRO A 205 9.54 14.05 -0.64
C PRO A 205 9.14 14.24 0.84
N PRO A 206 9.97 14.90 1.67
CA PRO A 206 9.54 15.34 2.99
C PRO A 206 8.44 16.39 2.80
N GLU A 207 7.21 16.05 3.17
CA GLU A 207 6.13 17.01 3.13
C GLU A 207 6.34 18.10 4.18
N PRO A 208 5.94 19.35 3.91
CA PRO A 208 5.90 20.37 4.95
C PRO A 208 5.01 19.84 6.08
N SER A 209 5.51 19.89 7.31
CA SER A 209 4.73 19.56 8.50
C SER A 209 3.61 20.59 8.64
N THR A 210 2.53 20.44 7.89
CA THR A 210 1.33 21.21 8.17
C THR A 210 0.78 20.64 9.46
N ALA A 211 1.07 21.34 10.55
CA ALA A 211 0.56 21.12 11.89
C ALA A 211 -0.97 21.33 11.99
N ASP A 212 -1.68 21.24 10.87
CA ASP A 212 -3.11 21.43 10.78
C ASP A 212 -3.78 20.06 10.94
N ALA A 213 -4.06 19.76 12.20
CA ALA A 213 -5.07 18.84 12.68
C ALA A 213 -6.37 18.88 11.84
N ARG A 214 -6.40 18.16 10.71
CA ARG A 214 -7.56 18.06 9.83
C ARG A 214 -8.00 16.61 9.68
N ASN A 215 -9.29 16.45 9.36
CA ASN A 215 -10.05 15.21 9.45
C ASN A 215 -9.36 14.03 8.74
N LYS A 216 -9.01 13.00 9.51
CA LYS A 216 -8.59 11.70 8.96
C LYS A 216 -9.74 10.72 9.05
N LEU A 217 -9.89 9.88 8.04
CA LEU A 217 -10.81 8.76 8.03
C LEU A 217 -10.02 7.47 8.26
N LEU A 218 -10.45 6.72 9.26
CA LEU A 218 -10.13 5.32 9.40
C LEU A 218 -11.04 4.52 8.47
N ILE A 219 -10.45 3.76 7.57
CA ILE A 219 -11.16 2.91 6.61
C ILE A 219 -10.73 1.47 6.86
N PHE A 220 -11.66 0.54 6.91
CA PHE A 220 -11.31 -0.85 7.12
C PHE A 220 -12.34 -1.82 6.54
N THR A 221 -11.88 -3.01 6.17
CA THR A 221 -12.77 -4.10 5.77
C THR A 221 -13.44 -4.68 7.01
N THR A 222 -14.74 -4.94 6.91
CA THR A 222 -15.58 -5.55 7.94
C THR A 222 -16.71 -6.35 7.28
N GLY A 223 -17.67 -6.80 8.07
CA GLY A 223 -18.88 -7.44 7.60
C GLY A 223 -19.89 -7.61 8.73
N CYS A 224 -21.14 -7.90 8.35
CA CYS A 224 -22.17 -8.25 9.32
C CYS A 224 -23.00 -9.48 8.93
N LEU A 225 -22.80 -10.06 7.74
CA LEU A 225 -23.57 -11.20 7.26
C LEU A 225 -22.81 -12.54 7.39
N THR A 226 -21.49 -12.53 7.21
CA THR A 226 -20.59 -13.70 7.22
C THR A 226 -19.20 -13.30 7.70
N TYR A 227 -18.31 -14.28 7.90
CA TYR A 227 -16.93 -14.06 8.33
C TYR A 227 -16.04 -13.41 7.26
N SER A 228 -16.38 -13.59 5.98
CA SER A 228 -15.66 -13.00 4.86
C SER A 228 -15.93 -11.49 4.77
N PRO A 229 -14.92 -10.64 4.56
CA PRO A 229 -15.15 -9.20 4.48
C PRO A 229 -15.99 -8.84 3.25
N HIS A 230 -17.06 -8.08 3.45
CA HIS A 230 -18.00 -7.65 2.38
C HIS A 230 -18.51 -6.22 2.58
N GLN A 231 -18.10 -5.57 3.67
CA GLN A 231 -18.43 -4.19 3.98
C GLN A 231 -17.15 -3.39 4.24
N ILE A 232 -17.23 -2.08 4.01
CA ILE A 232 -16.18 -1.13 4.32
C ILE A 232 -16.70 -0.24 5.43
N GLY A 233 -16.09 -0.35 6.61
CA GLY A 233 -16.35 0.52 7.74
C GLY A 233 -15.53 1.80 7.63
N ILE A 234 -16.17 2.94 7.84
CA ILE A 234 -15.53 4.25 7.82
C ILE A 234 -15.82 4.97 9.13
N LYS A 235 -14.77 5.47 9.75
CA LYS A 235 -14.85 6.25 11.00
C LYS A 235 -13.90 7.43 11.02
N GLN A 236 -14.36 8.60 11.41
CA GLN A 236 -13.57 9.80 11.56
C GLN A 236 -12.68 9.69 12.79
N ILE A 237 -11.38 9.97 12.61
CA ILE A 237 -10.42 10.16 13.69
C ILE A 237 -10.36 11.66 13.98
N LEU A 238 -10.75 12.04 15.19
CA LEU A 238 -10.71 13.43 15.62
C LEU A 238 -9.27 13.81 16.03
N PRO A 239 -8.82 15.05 15.82
CA PRO A 239 -7.44 15.45 16.13
C PRO A 239 -6.95 15.10 17.55
N HIS A 240 -7.80 15.28 18.57
CA HIS A 240 -7.47 14.94 19.96
C HIS A 240 -7.32 13.43 20.21
N GLN A 241 -7.77 12.58 19.29
CA GLN A 241 -7.61 11.12 19.33
C GLN A 241 -6.29 10.67 18.68
N MET A 242 -5.64 11.52 17.88
CA MET A 242 -4.41 11.20 17.13
C MET A 242 -3.13 11.28 17.97
N THR A 243 -3.24 11.54 19.27
CA THR A 243 -2.10 11.58 20.19
C THR A 243 -2.25 10.54 21.28
N THR A 244 -1.13 9.89 21.60
CA THR A 244 -1.00 9.00 22.76
C THR A 244 -0.91 9.77 24.07
N ALA A 245 -0.65 11.08 24.04
CA ALA A 245 -0.63 11.94 25.22
C ALA A 245 -2.05 12.26 25.73
N GLY A 246 -2.16 12.48 27.04
CA GLY A 246 -3.40 12.81 27.74
C GLY A 246 -4.06 11.61 28.44
N PRO A 247 -5.14 11.84 29.20
CA PRO A 247 -5.80 10.77 29.96
C PRO A 247 -6.26 9.65 29.03
N VAL A 248 -6.09 8.40 29.47
CA VAL A 248 -6.61 7.22 28.79
C VAL A 248 -8.11 7.44 28.58
N LEU A 249 -8.56 7.41 27.32
CA LEU A 249 -9.98 7.61 26.97
C LEU A 249 -10.84 6.54 27.68
N GLY A 250 -11.41 6.92 28.81
CA GLY A 250 -12.13 6.02 29.71
C GLY A 250 -12.62 6.66 31.02
N GLU A 251 -11.98 7.71 31.54
CA GLU A 251 -12.41 8.32 32.83
C GLU A 251 -13.68 9.19 32.74
N GLY A 252 -14.21 9.45 31.55
CA GLY A 252 -15.41 10.28 31.36
C GLY A 252 -16.44 9.77 30.34
N ARG A 253 -16.32 8.54 29.84
CA ARG A 253 -17.35 7.96 28.96
C ARG A 253 -18.44 7.35 29.84
N GLY A 254 -19.65 7.91 29.81
CA GLY A 254 -20.82 7.35 30.45
C GLY A 254 -21.03 5.89 30.06
N SER A 255 -21.56 5.12 31.00
CA SER A 255 -21.83 3.67 30.98
C SER A 255 -22.66 3.13 29.80
N ASP A 256 -23.14 3.99 28.90
CA ASP A 256 -24.33 3.67 28.10
C ASP A 256 -24.00 3.15 26.68
N ALA A 257 -22.75 3.27 26.20
CA ALA A 257 -22.33 2.71 24.90
C ALA A 257 -21.01 1.94 25.00
N PHE A 258 -21.09 0.61 24.97
CA PHE A 258 -19.95 -0.31 25.09
C PHE A 258 -19.10 -0.41 23.80
N PHE A 259 -19.67 -0.04 22.64
CA PHE A 259 -19.04 -0.07 21.32
C PHE A 259 -19.14 1.29 20.62
N ASP A 260 -18.12 1.66 19.84
CA ASP A 260 -18.14 2.85 19.00
C ASP A 260 -18.92 2.56 17.70
N ALA A 261 -19.90 3.41 17.37
CA ALA A 261 -20.63 3.32 16.10
C ALA A 261 -19.77 3.73 14.90
N LEU A 262 -20.08 3.23 13.71
CA LEU A 262 -19.44 3.65 12.47
C LEU A 262 -20.14 4.89 11.89
N ASP A 263 -19.37 5.77 11.27
CA ASP A 263 -19.92 6.99 10.68
C ASP A 263 -20.54 6.67 9.31
N HIS A 264 -19.90 5.79 8.55
CA HIS A 264 -20.45 5.22 7.32
C HIS A 264 -20.09 3.73 7.18
N VAL A 265 -20.97 3.00 6.49
CA VAL A 265 -20.73 1.62 6.07
C VAL A 265 -21.10 1.52 4.60
N ILE A 266 -20.18 1.02 3.78
CA ILE A 266 -20.42 0.73 2.37
C ILE A 266 -20.54 -0.79 2.24
N ASP A 267 -21.68 -1.26 1.75
CA ASP A 267 -21.88 -2.67 1.41
C ASP A 267 -21.49 -2.90 -0.05
N VAL A 268 -20.57 -3.83 -0.26
CA VAL A 268 -20.01 -4.13 -1.58
C VAL A 268 -20.77 -5.28 -2.25
N HIS A 269 -21.63 -6.01 -1.52
CA HIS A 269 -22.35 -7.19 -2.00
C HIS A 269 -21.45 -8.24 -2.67
N GLY A 270 -20.33 -8.53 -2.02
CA GLY A 270 -19.31 -9.47 -2.51
C GLY A 270 -18.12 -9.51 -1.57
N HIS A 271 -17.21 -10.44 -1.80
CA HIS A 271 -15.99 -10.53 -0.99
C HIS A 271 -15.02 -9.42 -1.37
N ILE A 272 -14.57 -8.66 -0.38
CA ILE A 272 -13.50 -7.67 -0.54
C ILE A 272 -12.17 -8.40 -0.36
N ILE A 273 -11.36 -8.39 -1.40
CA ILE A 273 -10.08 -9.12 -1.46
C ILE A 273 -8.88 -8.19 -1.58
N GLY A 274 -9.10 -6.87 -1.68
CA GLY A 274 -8.02 -5.89 -1.73
C GLY A 274 -8.56 -4.47 -1.69
N MET A 275 -7.82 -3.56 -1.08
CA MET A 275 -8.12 -2.13 -1.08
C MET A 275 -6.85 -1.31 -1.29
N GLY A 276 -6.99 -0.17 -1.97
CA GLY A 276 -5.92 0.80 -2.20
C GLY A 276 -6.49 2.22 -2.21
N LEU A 277 -5.74 3.19 -1.69
CA LEU A 277 -6.11 4.59 -1.74
C LEU A 277 -5.41 5.27 -2.90
N SER A 278 -6.09 6.18 -3.58
CA SER A 278 -5.39 7.09 -4.48
C SER A 278 -4.40 7.97 -3.72
N PRO A 279 -3.34 8.49 -4.36
CA PRO A 279 -2.32 9.26 -3.65
C PRO A 279 -2.81 10.56 -3.00
N ASP A 280 -3.92 11.13 -3.50
CA ASP A 280 -4.64 12.27 -2.93
C ASP A 280 -5.65 11.86 -1.84
N ASN A 281 -5.68 10.58 -1.47
CA ASN A 281 -6.61 9.93 -0.55
C ASN A 281 -8.11 10.09 -0.89
N ARG A 282 -8.46 10.67 -2.04
CA ARG A 282 -9.85 10.95 -2.39
C ARG A 282 -10.63 9.71 -2.79
N TYR A 283 -10.00 8.81 -3.52
CA TYR A 283 -10.65 7.65 -4.11
C TYR A 283 -10.15 6.38 -3.42
N LEU A 284 -11.11 5.54 -3.03
CA LEU A 284 -10.85 4.20 -2.54
C LEU A 284 -11.10 3.21 -3.67
N TYR A 285 -10.08 2.44 -4.01
CA TYR A 285 -10.11 1.35 -4.98
C TYR A 285 -10.27 0.04 -4.23
N VAL A 286 -11.22 -0.79 -4.65
CA VAL A 286 -11.61 -2.02 -3.93
C VAL A 286 -11.73 -3.16 -4.91
N ASN A 287 -10.90 -4.18 -4.77
CA ASN A 287 -11.09 -5.45 -5.47
C ASN A 287 -12.20 -6.23 -4.78
N SER A 288 -13.25 -6.55 -5.54
CA SER A 288 -14.39 -7.32 -5.06
C SER A 288 -14.73 -8.49 -5.98
N ARG A 289 -15.18 -9.59 -5.37
CA ARG A 289 -15.81 -10.71 -6.06
C ARG A 289 -17.28 -10.77 -5.67
N ALA A 290 -18.13 -10.33 -6.59
CA ALA A 290 -19.55 -10.15 -6.35
C ALA A 290 -20.27 -11.46 -6.00
N TRP A 291 -21.28 -11.36 -5.13
CA TRP A 291 -22.28 -12.42 -4.96
C TRP A 291 -23.27 -12.41 -6.14
N PRO A 292 -23.89 -13.56 -6.47
CA PRO A 292 -24.98 -13.62 -7.41
C PRO A 292 -26.12 -12.67 -7.02
N SER A 293 -26.74 -12.02 -8.00
CA SER A 293 -27.85 -11.09 -7.75
C SER A 293 -28.99 -11.78 -6.98
N GLY A 294 -29.43 -11.15 -5.89
CA GLY A 294 -30.49 -11.70 -5.03
C GLY A 294 -30.03 -12.73 -4.01
N SER A 295 -28.72 -12.93 -3.85
CA SER A 295 -28.17 -13.80 -2.80
C SER A 295 -28.54 -13.29 -1.41
N VAL A 296 -28.91 -14.21 -0.52
CA VAL A 296 -29.18 -13.94 0.89
C VAL A 296 -28.30 -14.88 1.71
N VAL A 297 -27.55 -14.32 2.66
CA VAL A 297 -26.74 -15.10 3.60
C VAL A 297 -27.64 -15.66 4.69
N ALA A 298 -27.98 -16.95 4.59
CA ALA A 298 -28.81 -17.63 5.58
C ALA A 298 -28.00 -18.15 6.77
N ASP A 299 -26.78 -18.63 6.51
CA ASP A 299 -25.83 -19.12 7.52
C ASP A 299 -24.53 -18.31 7.41
N PRO A 300 -24.13 -17.57 8.46
CA PRO A 300 -22.85 -16.86 8.51
C PRO A 300 -21.62 -17.70 8.18
N MET A 301 -21.66 -19.01 8.46
CA MET A 301 -20.56 -19.94 8.23
C MET A 301 -20.53 -20.49 6.80
N GLN A 302 -21.56 -20.22 6.00
CA GLN A 302 -21.67 -20.66 4.61
C GLN A 302 -21.88 -19.43 3.71
N PRO A 303 -20.80 -18.68 3.38
CA PRO A 303 -20.90 -17.53 2.51
C PRO A 303 -21.50 -17.93 1.14
N PRO A 304 -22.19 -17.03 0.43
CA PRO A 304 -22.67 -17.32 -0.91
C PRO A 304 -21.54 -17.65 -1.88
N PRO A 305 -21.83 -18.30 -3.02
CA PRO A 305 -20.89 -18.39 -4.12
C PRO A 305 -20.40 -16.99 -4.54
N ILE A 306 -19.17 -16.90 -5.04
CA ILE A 306 -18.57 -15.65 -5.51
C ILE A 306 -18.15 -15.78 -6.98
N ALA A 307 -18.25 -14.67 -7.72
CA ALA A 307 -17.82 -14.62 -9.12
C ALA A 307 -16.32 -14.89 -9.27
N GLU A 308 -15.87 -15.48 -10.38
CA GLU A 308 -14.42 -15.57 -10.70
C GLU A 308 -13.84 -14.22 -11.13
N GLU A 309 -14.66 -13.37 -11.74
CA GLU A 309 -14.26 -12.02 -12.13
C GLU A 309 -14.06 -11.13 -10.91
N ILE A 310 -12.98 -10.36 -10.92
CA ILE A 310 -12.73 -9.33 -9.91
C ILE A 310 -13.19 -7.98 -10.47
N ASP A 311 -14.12 -7.38 -9.77
CA ASP A 311 -14.56 -6.01 -9.96
C ASP A 311 -13.66 -5.08 -9.14
N LEU A 312 -12.88 -4.23 -9.81
CA LEU A 312 -12.15 -3.14 -9.15
C LEU A 312 -13.09 -1.93 -9.09
N LEU A 313 -13.78 -1.81 -7.96
CA LEU A 313 -14.75 -0.76 -7.64
C LEU A 313 -14.01 0.50 -7.19
N VAL A 314 -14.62 1.66 -7.45
CA VAL A 314 -14.05 2.96 -7.09
C VAL A 314 -15.07 3.76 -6.30
N PHE A 315 -14.71 4.20 -5.10
CA PHE A 315 -15.54 5.03 -4.24
C PHE A 315 -14.91 6.40 -4.05
N ASP A 316 -15.71 7.47 -4.20
CA ASP A 316 -15.29 8.83 -3.83
C ASP A 316 -15.56 9.02 -2.32
N LEU A 317 -14.49 9.10 -1.53
CA LEU A 317 -14.54 9.25 -0.07
C LEU A 317 -15.05 10.63 0.38
N LYS A 318 -15.07 11.63 -0.50
CA LYS A 318 -15.68 12.92 -0.21
C LYS A 318 -17.20 12.84 -0.24
N THR A 319 -17.76 12.03 -1.13
CA THR A 319 -19.21 11.89 -1.31
C THR A 319 -19.79 10.60 -0.70
N MET A 320 -18.91 9.66 -0.29
CA MET A 320 -19.25 8.32 0.19
C MET A 320 -20.08 7.52 -0.83
N ARG A 321 -19.80 7.68 -2.12
CA ARG A 321 -20.54 7.03 -3.20
C ARG A 321 -19.61 6.34 -4.18
N GLU A 322 -20.13 5.26 -4.75
CA GLU A 322 -19.47 4.57 -5.86
C GLU A 322 -19.45 5.47 -7.10
N VAL A 323 -18.28 5.55 -7.72
CA VAL A 323 -18.08 6.08 -9.07
C VAL A 323 -18.51 4.97 -10.02
N LYS A 324 -19.53 5.22 -10.86
CA LYS A 324 -20.23 4.20 -11.70
C LYS A 324 -19.39 3.57 -12.84
N ARG A 325 -18.16 3.14 -12.57
CA ARG A 325 -17.20 2.57 -13.53
C ARG A 325 -16.32 1.54 -12.80
N ALA A 326 -16.78 0.28 -12.77
CA ALA A 326 -15.95 -0.82 -12.31
C ALA A 326 -14.89 -1.16 -13.37
N LEU A 327 -13.65 -1.32 -12.93
CA LEU A 327 -12.55 -1.75 -13.78
C LEU A 327 -12.49 -3.29 -13.77
N ARG A 328 -12.57 -3.88 -14.95
CA ARG A 328 -12.68 -5.34 -15.13
C ARG A 328 -11.62 -5.83 -16.10
N ALA A 329 -11.08 -7.02 -15.83
CA ALA A 329 -10.23 -7.81 -16.73
C ALA A 329 -9.67 -9.05 -16.02
N HIS A 330 -9.52 -8.96 -14.70
CA HIS A 330 -8.70 -9.85 -13.89
C HIS A 330 -9.57 -10.79 -13.06
N ARG A 331 -9.03 -11.96 -12.68
CA ARG A 331 -9.81 -13.07 -12.11
C ARG A 331 -9.13 -13.73 -10.92
N ALA A 332 -9.94 -14.33 -10.07
CA ALA A 332 -9.54 -15.22 -8.99
C ALA A 332 -10.40 -16.48 -8.97
N TYR A 333 -9.83 -17.56 -8.43
CA TYR A 333 -10.38 -18.90 -8.41
C TYR A 333 -10.48 -19.47 -7.00
N THR A 334 -9.83 -18.87 -6.00
CA THR A 334 -10.00 -19.22 -4.59
C THR A 334 -11.49 -19.33 -4.23
N PRO A 335 -11.94 -20.38 -3.53
CA PRO A 335 -13.35 -20.56 -3.21
C PRO A 335 -13.86 -19.52 -2.20
N ASN A 336 -15.19 -19.45 -2.06
CA ASN A 336 -15.86 -18.53 -1.14
C ASN A 336 -15.62 -18.85 0.34
N ASP A 337 -15.23 -20.08 0.66
CA ASP A 337 -14.96 -20.47 2.04
C ASP A 337 -13.55 -20.07 2.53
N GLU A 338 -12.68 -19.61 1.63
CA GLU A 338 -11.34 -19.13 1.95
C GLU A 338 -11.23 -17.60 1.90
N CYS A 339 -10.48 -17.03 2.84
CA CYS A 339 -10.17 -15.61 2.87
C CYS A 339 -8.78 -15.39 2.26
N PHE A 340 -8.73 -14.83 1.07
CA PHE A 340 -7.49 -14.51 0.36
C PHE A 340 -7.43 -13.01 0.02
N PHE A 341 -6.23 -12.51 -0.23
CA PHE A 341 -6.01 -11.10 -0.54
C PHE A 341 -5.12 -10.93 -1.76
N ILE A 342 -5.48 -9.95 -2.60
CA ILE A 342 -4.68 -9.47 -3.71
C ILE A 342 -4.41 -7.98 -3.47
N PHE A 343 -3.16 -7.64 -3.23
CA PHE A 343 -2.77 -6.26 -2.97
C PHE A 343 -2.71 -5.49 -4.29
N LEU A 344 -3.37 -4.34 -4.30
CA LEU A 344 -3.44 -3.41 -5.42
C LEU A 344 -2.74 -2.10 -5.02
N ASP A 345 -2.30 -1.33 -6.01
CA ASP A 345 -1.68 -0.04 -5.76
C ASP A 345 -2.16 1.00 -6.77
N VAL A 346 -2.13 2.27 -6.36
CA VAL A 346 -2.68 3.40 -7.11
C VAL A 346 -1.63 4.49 -7.19
N SER A 347 -1.22 4.83 -8.40
CA SER A 347 -0.36 5.98 -8.70
C SER A 347 -1.19 7.14 -9.27
N ARG A 348 -0.56 8.24 -9.67
CA ARG A 348 -1.27 9.44 -10.16
C ARG A 348 -2.23 9.15 -11.31
N ASP A 349 -1.75 8.44 -12.33
CA ASP A 349 -2.51 8.20 -13.56
C ASP A 349 -2.99 6.77 -13.71
N PHE A 350 -2.44 5.84 -12.91
CA PHE A 350 -2.67 4.41 -13.06
C PHE A 350 -3.12 3.75 -11.77
N VAL A 351 -3.90 2.68 -11.92
CA VAL A 351 -4.14 1.68 -10.87
C VAL A 351 -3.67 0.33 -11.38
N ALA A 352 -3.09 -0.47 -10.51
CA ALA A 352 -2.64 -1.81 -10.85
C ALA A 352 -3.14 -2.82 -9.82
N SER A 353 -3.35 -4.04 -10.28
CA SER A 353 -3.73 -5.17 -9.42
C SER A 353 -3.16 -6.49 -9.94
N GLY A 354 -2.91 -7.41 -9.03
CA GLY A 354 -2.59 -8.81 -9.35
C GLY A 354 -3.84 -9.65 -9.64
N ALA A 355 -3.64 -10.92 -9.96
CA ALA A 355 -4.72 -11.89 -10.18
C ALA A 355 -4.21 -13.34 -10.11
N GLU A 356 -5.12 -14.26 -9.82
CA GLU A 356 -4.83 -15.70 -9.84
C GLU A 356 -4.84 -16.27 -11.26
N ASP A 357 -5.24 -15.47 -12.25
CA ASP A 357 -5.10 -15.81 -13.67
C ASP A 357 -3.66 -15.66 -14.20
N ARG A 358 -2.69 -15.49 -13.30
CA ARG A 358 -1.24 -15.41 -13.55
C ARG A 358 -0.81 -14.12 -14.24
N HIS A 359 -1.57 -13.05 -14.06
CA HIS A 359 -1.23 -11.76 -14.62
C HIS A 359 -1.38 -10.62 -13.61
N GLY A 360 -0.52 -9.62 -13.76
CA GLY A 360 -0.78 -8.27 -13.25
C GLY A 360 -1.51 -7.46 -14.31
N TYR A 361 -2.29 -6.48 -13.88
CA TYR A 361 -3.06 -5.61 -14.76
C TYR A 361 -2.81 -4.14 -14.41
N ILE A 362 -2.83 -3.29 -15.42
CA ILE A 362 -2.73 -1.83 -15.27
C ILE A 362 -3.93 -1.20 -15.97
N TRP A 363 -4.60 -0.28 -15.29
CA TRP A 363 -5.66 0.55 -15.86
C TRP A 363 -5.31 2.02 -15.78
N ASP A 364 -5.80 2.77 -16.77
CA ASP A 364 -5.79 4.23 -16.76
C ASP A 364 -6.91 4.77 -15.86
N ARG A 365 -6.58 5.65 -14.91
CA ARG A 365 -7.54 6.23 -13.96
C ARG A 365 -8.49 7.25 -14.60
N HIS A 366 -8.09 7.92 -15.68
CA HIS A 366 -8.87 8.96 -16.34
C HIS A 366 -9.89 8.34 -17.29
N TYR A 367 -9.41 7.43 -18.14
CA TYR A 367 -10.19 6.81 -19.20
C TYR A 367 -10.87 5.50 -18.76
N ASN A 368 -10.46 4.92 -17.63
CA ASN A 368 -11.00 3.67 -17.09
C ASN A 368 -10.83 2.49 -18.07
N ILE A 369 -9.69 2.44 -18.73
CA ILE A 369 -9.36 1.39 -19.71
C ILE A 369 -8.22 0.52 -19.20
N CYS A 370 -8.30 -0.78 -19.48
CA CYS A 370 -7.19 -1.69 -19.23
C CYS A 370 -6.08 -1.44 -20.25
N LEU A 371 -4.92 -0.99 -19.77
CA LEU A 371 -3.77 -0.63 -20.61
C LEU A 371 -2.85 -1.81 -20.87
N ALA A 372 -2.64 -2.67 -19.87
CA ALA A 372 -1.65 -3.73 -19.95
C ALA A 372 -2.05 -4.97 -19.15
N LYS A 373 -1.60 -6.12 -19.65
CA LYS A 373 -1.69 -7.43 -19.01
C LYS A 373 -0.28 -8.02 -18.92
N LEU A 374 0.21 -8.24 -17.70
CA LEU A 374 1.61 -8.48 -17.34
C LEU A 374 1.79 -9.92 -16.89
N ARG A 375 2.45 -10.75 -17.71
CA ARG A 375 2.45 -12.21 -17.52
C ARG A 375 3.42 -12.68 -16.42
N HIS A 376 2.91 -13.55 -15.56
CA HIS A 376 3.64 -14.42 -14.64
C HIS A 376 3.39 -15.90 -14.93
N GLN A 377 4.13 -16.79 -14.27
CA GLN A 377 3.90 -18.24 -14.37
C GLN A 377 2.94 -18.77 -13.31
N ASP A 378 2.65 -17.96 -12.29
CA ASP A 378 1.70 -18.27 -11.22
C ASP A 378 0.96 -17.00 -10.74
N VAL A 379 0.13 -17.11 -9.71
CA VAL A 379 -0.66 -16.02 -9.10
C VAL A 379 0.19 -14.78 -8.85
N VAL A 380 -0.32 -13.60 -9.19
CA VAL A 380 0.29 -12.32 -8.84
C VAL A 380 -0.39 -11.79 -7.58
N ASN A 381 0.34 -11.78 -6.46
CA ASN A 381 -0.22 -11.47 -5.14
C ASN A 381 -0.20 -9.98 -4.80
N SER A 382 0.81 -9.26 -5.29
CA SER A 382 1.02 -7.86 -4.95
C SER A 382 1.66 -7.10 -6.09
N VAL A 383 1.29 -5.83 -6.21
CA VAL A 383 1.84 -4.89 -7.17
C VAL A 383 2.13 -3.56 -6.47
N VAL A 384 3.16 -2.84 -6.90
CA VAL A 384 3.49 -1.53 -6.34
C VAL A 384 4.13 -0.61 -7.39
N PHE A 385 3.63 0.61 -7.51
CA PHE A 385 4.21 1.64 -8.35
C PHE A 385 5.42 2.27 -7.66
N SER A 386 6.39 2.70 -8.46
CA SER A 386 7.44 3.57 -7.92
C SER A 386 6.87 4.96 -7.62
N PRO A 387 7.10 5.51 -6.43
CA PRO A 387 6.70 6.88 -6.11
C PRO A 387 7.57 7.92 -6.84
N GLN A 388 8.73 7.53 -7.39
CA GLN A 388 9.62 8.41 -8.16
C GLN A 388 9.41 8.28 -9.67
N GLU A 389 9.18 7.06 -10.17
CA GLU A 389 9.01 6.76 -11.58
C GLU A 389 7.56 6.29 -11.85
N GLN A 390 6.67 7.21 -12.24
CA GLN A 390 5.24 6.93 -12.50
C GLN A 390 4.98 5.74 -13.46
N GLU A 391 5.91 5.46 -14.39
CA GLU A 391 5.79 4.36 -15.37
C GLU A 391 6.51 3.07 -14.92
N LEU A 392 7.07 3.01 -13.71
CA LEU A 392 7.70 1.81 -13.14
C LEU A 392 6.74 1.11 -12.17
N LEU A 393 6.41 -0.14 -12.49
CA LEU A 393 5.60 -1.03 -11.66
C LEU A 393 6.41 -2.27 -11.28
N LEU A 394 6.34 -2.69 -10.03
CA LEU A 394 6.82 -3.99 -9.57
C LEU A 394 5.65 -4.93 -9.33
N THR A 395 5.83 -6.21 -9.64
CA THR A 395 4.85 -7.28 -9.39
C THR A 395 5.53 -8.44 -8.67
N ALA A 396 4.90 -9.00 -7.65
CA ALA A 396 5.36 -10.16 -6.90
C ALA A 396 4.38 -11.34 -7.07
N SER A 397 4.91 -12.53 -7.34
CA SER A 397 4.12 -13.69 -7.73
C SER A 397 4.56 -14.96 -7.01
N ASP A 398 3.62 -15.91 -6.88
CA ASP A 398 3.89 -17.27 -6.42
C ASP A 398 4.83 -18.07 -7.35
N ASP A 399 5.15 -17.53 -8.54
CA ASP A 399 6.22 -18.08 -9.40
C ASP A 399 7.64 -17.85 -8.84
N ALA A 400 7.74 -17.41 -7.58
CA ALA A 400 8.97 -17.05 -6.88
C ALA A 400 9.76 -15.93 -7.56
N THR A 401 9.10 -15.08 -8.36
CA THR A 401 9.75 -13.93 -9.02
C THR A 401 9.11 -12.60 -8.65
N ILE A 402 9.96 -11.57 -8.59
CA ILE A 402 9.56 -10.17 -8.67
C ILE A 402 9.94 -9.68 -10.06
N LYS A 403 9.00 -9.04 -10.77
CA LYS A 403 9.26 -8.44 -12.08
C LYS A 403 9.10 -6.92 -12.02
N ALA A 404 9.96 -6.24 -12.78
CA ALA A 404 9.90 -4.81 -12.98
C ALA A 404 9.40 -4.51 -14.40
N TRP A 405 8.41 -3.63 -14.50
CA TRP A 405 7.74 -3.27 -15.74
C TRP A 405 7.90 -1.78 -15.99
N ARG A 406 8.27 -1.43 -17.23
CA ARG A 406 8.32 -0.05 -17.72
C ARG A 406 7.63 0.04 -19.07
N SER A 407 7.11 1.22 -19.40
CA SER A 407 6.56 1.45 -20.73
C SER A 407 7.65 1.28 -21.81
N PRO A 408 7.31 0.82 -23.03
CA PRO A 408 8.26 0.75 -24.13
C PRO A 408 8.90 2.12 -24.47
N ARG A 409 8.22 3.23 -24.15
CA ARG A 409 8.77 4.57 -24.30
C ARG A 409 9.87 4.82 -23.27
N ALA A 410 9.60 4.60 -21.98
CA ALA A 410 10.58 4.77 -20.91
C ALA A 410 11.82 3.89 -21.12
N VAL A 411 11.64 2.63 -21.54
CA VAL A 411 12.76 1.74 -21.87
C VAL A 411 13.63 2.33 -22.98
N ARG A 412 13.03 2.86 -24.06
CA ARG A 412 13.77 3.52 -25.16
C ARG A 412 14.52 4.75 -24.69
N VAL A 413 13.90 5.58 -23.84
CA VAL A 413 14.54 6.78 -23.27
C VAL A 413 15.73 6.39 -22.38
N HIS A 414 15.60 5.34 -21.56
CA HIS A 414 16.70 4.85 -20.74
C HIS A 414 17.84 4.22 -21.55
N GLN A 415 17.52 3.54 -22.65
CA GLN A 415 18.52 2.92 -23.53
C GLN A 415 19.16 3.90 -24.52
N ALA A 416 18.56 5.07 -24.73
CA ALA A 416 19.14 6.11 -25.58
C ALA A 416 20.50 6.53 -24.99
N ARG A 417 21.58 6.22 -25.72
CA ARG A 417 22.95 6.60 -25.34
C ARG A 417 23.03 8.11 -25.18
N ARG A 418 23.56 8.58 -24.04
CA ARG A 418 24.05 9.96 -23.93
C ARG A 418 24.94 10.26 -25.14
N PRO A 419 24.71 11.35 -25.91
CA PRO A 419 25.60 11.70 -26.99
C PRO A 419 27.01 11.79 -26.44
N ARG A 420 27.98 11.12 -27.11
CA ARG A 420 29.39 11.29 -26.76
C ARG A 420 29.68 12.79 -26.83
N PRO A 421 30.28 13.42 -25.79
CA PRO A 421 30.68 14.81 -25.90
C PRO A 421 31.55 14.94 -27.15
N ARG A 422 31.08 15.70 -28.13
CA ARG A 422 31.87 15.96 -29.33
C ARG A 422 33.16 16.63 -28.85
N PRO A 423 34.34 16.13 -29.19
CA PRO A 423 35.56 16.83 -28.83
C PRO A 423 35.53 18.21 -29.49
N PHE A 424 35.65 19.25 -28.66
CA PHE A 424 35.59 20.67 -29.00
C PHE A 424 36.58 21.09 -30.11
N PHE A 425 37.53 20.22 -30.47
CA PHE A 425 38.59 20.49 -31.44
C PHE A 425 38.32 20.01 -32.87
N SER A 426 37.18 19.37 -33.17
CA SER A 426 36.89 18.92 -34.55
C SER A 426 36.49 20.05 -35.52
N TRP A 427 36.18 21.24 -35.03
CA TRP A 427 35.81 22.37 -35.90
C TRP A 427 37.04 23.09 -36.51
N PHE A 428 38.15 23.17 -35.79
CA PHE A 428 39.36 23.88 -36.25
C PHE A 428 40.18 23.13 -37.31
N ALA A 429 39.94 21.84 -37.53
CA ALA A 429 40.67 21.05 -38.52
C ALA A 429 40.11 21.13 -39.95
N SER A 430 38.95 21.80 -40.15
CA SER A 430 38.29 21.86 -41.47
C SER A 430 38.49 23.18 -42.24
N GLN A 431 39.20 24.17 -41.68
CA GLN A 431 39.46 25.47 -42.32
C GLN A 431 40.90 25.70 -42.78
N ARG A 432 41.71 24.65 -42.97
CA ARG A 432 42.98 24.75 -43.69
C ARG A 432 43.02 23.78 -44.85
N ARG A 433 42.47 24.20 -45.98
CA ARG A 433 43.00 23.89 -47.31
C ARG A 433 42.49 24.89 -48.33
#